data_AF-A0A0N7JDE4-F1
#
_entry.id   AF-A0A0N7JDE4-F1
#
_cell.length_a   1.000
_cell.length_b   1.000
_cell.length_c   1.000
_cell.angle_alpha   90.00
_cell.angle_beta   90.00
_cell.angle_gamma   90.00
#
_symmetry.space_group_name_H-M   'P 1'
#
loop_
_entity.id
_entity.type
_entity.pdbx_description
1 polymer ?
#
loop_
_entity_poly.entity_id
_entity_poly.type
_entity_poly.pdbx_seq_one_letter_code
_entity_poly.pdbx_strand_id
1 'polypeptide(L)'
;MARLRVPNNPERLAYRLHRVTGLILLAYFMAHAVSMGGMLAGYTWLAEPAAAIVSSKTLRFAVAAAAAFHGLNGLRLILVEALGLGLGKPGIPRPPYISTSLRSAQRLLLHFVVVLAGLAVALAAYLLIAW
;
A
#
# COMPACT_ATOMS: atom_id res chain seq x y z
N MET A 1 -15.62 -13.07 -26.09
CA MET A 1 -15.71 -12.10 -24.98
C MET A 1 -14.76 -10.93 -25.24
N ALA A 2 -15.28 -9.77 -25.67
CA ALA A 2 -14.45 -8.59 -25.89
C ALA A 2 -13.93 -8.07 -24.54
N ARG A 3 -12.61 -8.11 -24.33
CA ARG A 3 -11.99 -7.41 -23.19
C ARG A 3 -12.19 -5.92 -23.42
N LEU A 4 -13.11 -5.31 -22.69
CA LEU A 4 -13.16 -3.85 -22.54
C LEU A 4 -11.86 -3.41 -21.86
N ARG A 5 -10.82 -3.14 -22.65
CA ARG A 5 -9.64 -2.42 -22.18
C ARG A 5 -10.11 -1.00 -21.91
N VAL A 6 -10.34 -0.68 -20.64
CA VAL A 6 -10.41 0.70 -20.18
C VAL A 6 -8.96 1.13 -19.96
N PRO A 7 -8.32 1.87 -20.88
CA PRO A 7 -7.00 2.44 -20.62
C PRO A 7 -7.09 3.36 -19.39
N ASN A 8 -6.03 3.35 -18.57
CA ASN A 8 -5.85 4.28 -17.43
C ASN A 8 -6.88 4.16 -16.29
N ASN A 9 -7.13 2.95 -15.78
CA ASN A 9 -7.90 2.78 -14.54
C ASN A 9 -6.99 2.84 -13.29
N PRO A 10 -7.01 3.93 -12.49
CA PRO A 10 -6.17 4.06 -11.31
C PRO A 10 -6.47 3.01 -10.22
N GLU A 11 -7.72 2.50 -10.13
CA GLU A 11 -8.08 1.44 -9.19
C GLU A 11 -7.31 0.13 -9.48
N ARG A 12 -7.09 -0.17 -10.77
CA ARG A 12 -6.32 -1.36 -11.17
C ARG A 12 -4.86 -1.24 -10.78
N LEU A 13 -4.30 -0.03 -10.92
CA LEU A 13 -2.94 0.25 -10.47
C LEU A 13 -2.87 0.15 -8.93
N ALA A 14 -3.80 0.76 -8.21
CA ALA A 14 -3.87 0.71 -6.75
C ALA A 14 -3.97 -0.73 -6.22
N TYR A 15 -4.77 -1.59 -6.87
CA TYR A 15 -4.84 -3.02 -6.54
C TYR A 15 -3.49 -3.73 -6.69
N ARG A 16 -2.78 -3.51 -7.81
CA ARG A 16 -1.45 -4.11 -8.02
C ARG A 16 -0.45 -3.61 -7.00
N LEU A 17 -0.43 -2.29 -6.77
CA LEU A 17 0.45 -1.66 -5.78
C LEU A 17 0.18 -2.20 -4.39
N HIS A 18 -1.08 -2.41 -3.99
CA HIS A 18 -1.41 -2.92 -2.66
C HIS A 18 -0.82 -4.31 -2.41
N ARG A 19 -0.89 -5.19 -3.42
CA ARG A 19 -0.30 -6.53 -3.33
C ARG A 19 1.22 -6.49 -3.29
N VAL A 20 1.84 -5.72 -4.19
CA VAL A 20 3.31 -5.61 -4.25
C VAL A 20 3.86 -5.00 -2.96
N THR A 21 3.26 -3.91 -2.47
CA THR A 21 3.65 -3.28 -1.20
C THR A 21 3.44 -4.21 -0.02
N GLY A 22 2.37 -5.03 -0.01
CA GLY A 22 2.18 -6.06 1.02
C GLY A 22 3.29 -7.10 1.04
N LEU A 23 3.76 -7.55 -0.12
CA LEU A 23 4.90 -8.48 -0.22
C LEU A 23 6.21 -7.85 0.25
N ILE A 24 6.45 -6.58 -0.10
CA ILE A 24 7.62 -5.82 0.38
C ILE A 24 7.60 -5.72 1.91
N LEU A 25 6.45 -5.36 2.49
CA LEU A 25 6.29 -5.23 3.94
C LEU A 25 6.45 -6.58 4.63
N LEU A 26 5.87 -7.65 4.09
CA LEU A 26 6.03 -8.99 4.64
C LEU A 26 7.52 -9.39 4.70
N ALA A 27 8.24 -9.25 3.59
CA ALA A 27 9.67 -9.58 3.54
C ALA A 27 10.49 -8.74 4.53
N TYR A 28 10.22 -7.42 4.59
CA TYR A 28 10.88 -6.53 5.54
C TYR A 28 10.60 -6.92 7.00
N PHE A 29 9.33 -7.17 7.36
CA PHE A 29 8.97 -7.52 8.73
C PHE A 29 9.57 -8.86 9.16
N MET A 30 9.68 -9.84 8.26
CA MET A 30 10.38 -11.09 8.58
C MET A 30 11.86 -10.84 8.87
N ALA A 31 12.57 -10.10 8.02
CA ALA A 31 13.97 -9.74 8.26
C ALA A 31 14.14 -8.92 9.54
N HIS A 32 13.23 -7.98 9.80
CA HIS A 32 13.25 -7.13 10.99
C HIS A 32 13.00 -7.94 12.28
N ALA A 33 12.07 -8.89 12.25
CA ALA A 33 11.82 -9.80 13.36
C ALA A 33 13.03 -10.69 13.66
N VAL A 34 13.72 -11.20 12.64
CA VAL A 34 14.95 -11.98 12.80
C VAL A 34 16.07 -11.13 13.39
N SER A 35 16.23 -9.88 12.93
CA SER A 35 17.22 -8.94 13.45
C SER A 35 16.98 -8.66 14.94
N MET A 36 15.81 -8.13 15.29
CA MET A 36 15.52 -7.73 16.68
C MET A 36 15.42 -8.93 17.63
N GLY A 37 14.72 -9.98 17.20
CA GLY A 37 14.56 -11.20 18.00
C GLY A 37 15.87 -11.95 18.18
N GLY A 38 16.69 -12.04 17.14
CA GLY A 38 18.01 -12.67 17.21
C GLY A 38 18.98 -11.89 18.10
N MET A 39 18.98 -10.56 18.04
CA MET A 39 19.77 -9.72 18.97
C MET A 39 19.36 -9.96 20.42
N LEU A 40 18.05 -9.95 20.71
CA LEU A 40 17.52 -10.17 22.06
C LEU A 40 17.89 -11.57 22.60
N ALA A 41 17.90 -12.58 21.74
CA ALA A 41 18.23 -13.96 22.09
C ALA A 41 19.75 -14.26 22.09
N GLY A 42 20.60 -13.29 21.76
CA GLY A 42 22.06 -13.48 21.66
C GLY A 42 22.54 -14.22 20.41
N TYR A 43 21.67 -14.47 19.43
CA TYR A 43 22.01 -15.10 18.14
C TYR A 43 22.55 -14.08 17.14
N THR A 44 23.65 -13.41 17.49
CA THR A 44 24.24 -12.32 16.69
C THR A 44 24.63 -12.76 15.27
N TRP A 45 25.11 -14.00 15.11
CA TRP A 45 25.46 -14.56 13.79
C TRP A 45 24.29 -14.60 12.80
N LEU A 46 23.05 -14.72 13.30
CA LEU A 46 21.82 -14.69 12.50
C LEU A 46 21.25 -13.27 12.41
N ALA A 47 21.37 -12.49 13.49
CA ALA A 47 20.74 -11.19 13.62
C ALA A 47 21.48 -10.07 12.86
N GLU A 48 22.82 -10.08 12.87
CA GLU A 48 23.67 -9.04 12.28
C GLU A 48 23.46 -8.90 10.76
N PRO A 49 23.41 -9.99 9.95
CA PRO A 49 23.13 -9.88 8.52
C PRO A 49 21.75 -9.28 8.24
N ALA A 50 20.74 -9.66 9.02
CA ALA A 50 19.40 -9.12 8.90
C ALA A 50 19.36 -7.63 9.28
N ALA A 51 20.07 -7.24 10.35
CA ALA A 51 20.21 -5.85 10.81
C ALA A 51 20.86 -4.96 9.74
N ALA A 52 21.90 -5.45 9.07
CA ALA A 52 22.57 -4.74 7.98
C ALA A 52 21.63 -4.45 6.80
N ILE A 53 20.76 -5.40 6.46
CA ILE A 53 19.76 -5.21 5.40
C ILE A 53 18.72 -4.18 5.82
N VAL A 54 18.08 -4.35 6.99
CA VAL A 54 16.94 -3.51 7.42
C VAL A 54 17.33 -2.09 7.84
N SER A 55 18.60 -1.85 8.19
CA SER A 55 19.10 -0.52 8.58
C SER A 55 19.41 0.41 7.41
N SER A 56 19.49 -0.11 6.18
CA SER A 56 19.74 0.67 4.96
C SER A 56 18.77 1.84 4.81
N LYS A 57 19.29 3.07 4.62
CA LYS A 57 18.47 4.28 4.42
C LYS A 57 17.51 4.12 3.24
N THR A 58 18.01 3.59 2.12
CA THR A 58 17.21 3.34 0.90
C THR A 58 16.08 2.37 1.16
N LEU A 59 16.37 1.26 1.86
CA LEU A 59 15.33 0.26 2.16
C LEU A 59 14.29 0.82 3.12
N ARG A 60 14.71 1.51 4.19
CA ARG A 60 13.79 2.16 5.14
C ARG A 60 12.88 3.17 4.45
N PHE A 61 13.39 3.95 3.52
CA PHE A 61 12.57 4.86 2.72
C PHE A 61 11.55 4.10 1.86
N ALA A 62 11.98 3.07 1.13
CA ALA A 62 11.09 2.25 0.30
C ALA A 62 10.00 1.56 1.13
N VAL A 63 10.34 1.05 2.31
CA VAL A 63 9.42 0.41 3.25
C VAL A 63 8.46 1.42 3.86
N ALA A 64 8.91 2.63 4.20
CA ALA A 64 8.03 3.70 4.67
C ALA A 64 6.99 4.08 3.60
N ALA A 65 7.41 4.18 2.34
CA ALA A 65 6.49 4.42 1.22
C ALA A 65 5.51 3.27 1.00
N ALA A 66 5.99 2.02 1.06
CA ALA A 66 5.16 0.84 0.98
C ALA A 66 4.14 0.80 2.14
N ALA A 67 4.55 1.09 3.38
CA ALA A 67 3.71 1.08 4.57
C ALA A 67 2.62 2.15 4.48
N ALA A 68 2.98 3.38 4.12
CA ALA A 68 2.03 4.49 3.99
C ALA A 68 0.93 4.17 2.97
N PHE A 69 1.32 3.74 1.76
CA PHE A 69 0.35 3.37 0.74
C PHE A 69 -0.46 2.12 1.14
N HIS A 70 0.21 1.05 1.60
CA HIS A 70 -0.46 -0.21 1.91
C HIS A 70 -1.48 -0.06 3.03
N GLY A 71 -1.13 0.64 4.10
CA GLY A 71 -2.02 0.90 5.24
C GLY A 71 -3.22 1.76 4.86
N LEU A 72 -2.99 2.91 4.21
CA LEU A 72 -4.08 3.82 3.80
C LEU A 72 -4.99 3.17 2.74
N ASN A 73 -4.40 2.48 1.76
CA ASN A 73 -5.18 1.78 0.74
C ASN A 73 -5.95 0.59 1.33
N GLY A 74 -5.35 -0.15 2.26
CA GLY A 74 -6.01 -1.23 3.00
C GLY A 74 -7.20 -0.72 3.81
N LEU A 75 -7.05 0.41 4.52
CA LEU A 75 -8.15 1.07 5.21
C LEU A 75 -9.27 1.48 4.24
N ARG A 76 -8.93 2.07 3.09
CA ARG A 76 -9.91 2.34 2.02
C ARG A 76 -10.66 1.08 1.60
N LEU A 77 -9.97 -0.05 1.42
CA LEU A 77 -10.61 -1.31 1.03
C LEU A 77 -11.55 -1.82 2.12
N ILE A 78 -11.18 -1.71 3.40
CA ILE A 78 -12.07 -2.05 4.52
C ILE A 78 -13.35 -1.20 4.45
N LEU A 79 -13.21 0.13 4.29
CA LEU A 79 -14.36 1.03 4.21
C LEU A 79 -15.26 0.71 3.01
N VAL A 80 -14.68 0.51 1.83
CA VAL A 80 -15.45 0.35 0.58
C VAL A 80 -15.97 -1.08 0.40
N GLU A 81 -15.15 -2.10 0.62
CA GLU A 81 -15.47 -3.49 0.31
C GLU A 81 -16.08 -4.23 1.50
N ALA A 82 -15.56 -4.04 2.72
CA ALA A 82 -16.07 -4.74 3.90
C ALA A 82 -17.28 -4.03 4.52
N LEU A 83 -17.28 -2.68 4.52
CA LEU A 83 -18.37 -1.89 5.11
C LEU A 83 -19.34 -1.30 4.06
N GLY A 84 -19.06 -1.48 2.77
CA GLY A 84 -19.91 -1.00 1.69
C GLY A 84 -19.98 0.53 1.54
N LEU A 85 -19.11 1.29 2.21
CA LEU A 85 -19.15 2.75 2.22
C LEU A 85 -18.69 3.33 0.88
N GLY A 86 -19.49 4.23 0.32
CA GLY A 86 -19.15 4.91 -0.94
C GLY A 86 -19.33 4.05 -2.21
N LEU A 87 -19.90 2.85 -2.06
CA LEU A 87 -20.45 2.09 -3.18
C LEU A 87 -21.74 2.75 -3.68
N GLY A 88 -21.83 2.96 -4.99
CA GLY A 88 -23.08 3.42 -5.60
C GLY A 88 -24.16 2.34 -5.54
N LYS A 89 -25.43 2.74 -5.68
CA LYS A 89 -26.53 1.77 -5.76
C LYS A 89 -26.30 0.79 -6.93
N PRO A 90 -26.49 -0.52 -6.72
CA PRO A 90 -26.48 -1.48 -7.81
C PRO A 90 -27.50 -1.07 -8.87
N GLY A 91 -27.04 -0.95 -10.11
CA GLY A 91 -27.88 -0.61 -11.26
C GLY A 91 -27.76 -1.68 -12.33
N ILE A 92 -28.84 -1.91 -13.07
CA ILE A 92 -28.81 -2.81 -14.22
C ILE A 92 -27.82 -2.23 -15.25
N PRO A 93 -26.79 -2.98 -15.69
CA PRO A 93 -25.86 -2.50 -16.70
C PRO A 93 -26.61 -2.26 -18.00
N ARG A 94 -26.81 -0.99 -18.38
CA ARG A 94 -27.38 -0.61 -19.67
C ARG A 94 -26.26 -0.09 -20.57
N PRO A 95 -26.30 -0.34 -21.89
CA PRO A 95 -25.39 0.30 -22.82
C PRO A 95 -25.52 1.84 -22.75
N PRO A 96 -24.41 2.61 -22.75
CA PRO A 96 -23.02 2.14 -22.67
C PRO A 96 -22.68 1.60 -21.27
N TYR A 97 -22.01 0.44 -21.21
CA TYR A 97 -21.63 -0.23 -19.96
C TYR A 97 -20.57 0.58 -19.19
N ILE A 98 -21.01 1.58 -18.43
CA ILE A 98 -20.17 2.41 -17.56
C ILE A 98 -20.33 1.90 -16.14
N SER A 99 -19.23 1.53 -15.48
CA SER A 99 -19.31 1.07 -14.10
C SER A 99 -19.56 2.24 -13.14
N THR A 100 -20.58 2.13 -12.30
CA THR A 100 -21.01 3.14 -11.32
C THR A 100 -19.88 3.50 -10.33
N SER A 101 -19.01 2.54 -10.00
CA SER A 101 -17.85 2.72 -9.11
C SER A 101 -16.78 3.68 -9.64
N LEU A 102 -16.74 3.92 -10.96
CA LEU A 102 -15.77 4.84 -11.56
C LEU A 102 -16.17 6.32 -11.42
N ARG A 103 -17.33 6.65 -10.86
CA ARG A 103 -17.74 8.05 -10.60
C ARG A 103 -18.16 8.30 -9.16
N SER A 104 -18.03 7.32 -8.27
CA SER A 104 -18.54 7.39 -6.91
C SER A 104 -17.50 7.89 -5.90
N ALA A 105 -17.93 7.97 -4.64
CA ALA A 105 -17.07 8.27 -3.49
C ALA A 105 -15.85 7.34 -3.39
N GLN A 106 -15.92 6.11 -3.91
CA GLN A 106 -14.75 5.20 -3.99
C GLN A 106 -13.56 5.84 -4.73
N ARG A 107 -13.83 6.49 -5.88
CA ARG A 107 -12.76 7.14 -6.65
C ARG A 107 -12.18 8.32 -5.87
N LEU A 108 -13.02 9.10 -5.18
CA LEU A 108 -12.56 10.20 -4.35
C LEU A 108 -11.67 9.70 -3.21
N LEU A 109 -12.08 8.63 -2.53
CA LEU A 109 -11.29 7.98 -1.47
C LEU A 109 -9.93 7.49 -1.99
N LEU A 110 -9.85 6.99 -3.22
CA LEU A 110 -8.57 6.62 -3.82
C LEU A 110 -7.64 7.83 -3.97
N HIS A 111 -8.16 8.98 -4.42
CA HIS A 111 -7.36 10.21 -4.52
C HIS A 111 -6.88 10.68 -3.13
N PHE A 112 -7.74 10.62 -2.12
CA PHE A 112 -7.35 10.90 -0.73
C PHE A 112 -6.22 9.99 -0.26
N VAL A 113 -6.30 8.68 -0.53
CA VAL A 113 -5.23 7.73 -0.20
C VAL A 113 -3.92 8.13 -0.86
N VAL A 114 -3.93 8.49 -2.15
CA VAL A 114 -2.71 8.86 -2.88
C VAL A 114 -2.09 10.14 -2.31
N VAL A 115 -2.91 11.16 -2.03
CA VAL A 115 -2.43 12.43 -1.45
C VAL A 115 -1.84 12.20 -0.05
N LEU A 116 -2.57 11.51 0.82
CA LEU A 116 -2.11 11.23 2.19
C LEU A 116 -0.86 10.36 2.21
N ALA A 117 -0.79 9.33 1.35
CA ALA A 117 0.41 8.51 1.21
C ALA A 117 1.60 9.35 0.72
N GLY A 118 1.39 10.25 -0.24
CA GLY A 118 2.43 11.18 -0.71
C GLY A 118 2.94 12.10 0.39
N LEU A 119 2.05 12.67 1.21
CA LEU A 119 2.43 13.49 2.36
C LEU A 119 3.21 12.69 3.42
N ALA A 120 2.76 11.47 3.72
CA ALA A 120 3.46 10.58 4.65
C ALA A 120 4.86 10.21 4.14
N VAL A 121 5.01 9.98 2.83
CA VAL A 121 6.32 9.73 2.19
C VAL A 121 7.21 10.95 2.23
N ALA A 122 6.67 12.15 1.97
CA ALA A 122 7.44 13.39 2.06
C ALA A 122 7.94 13.65 3.48
N LEU A 123 7.09 13.41 4.49
CA LEU A 123 7.48 13.47 5.89
C LEU A 123 8.56 12.43 6.22
N ALA A 124 8.39 11.18 5.78
CA ALA A 124 9.39 10.13 6.00
C ALA A 124 10.74 10.47 5.33
N ALA A 125 10.72 11.03 4.13
CA ALA A 125 11.92 11.51 3.44
C ALA A 125 12.62 12.60 4.27
N TYR A 126 11.87 13.60 4.72
CA TYR A 126 12.40 14.67 5.56
C TYR A 126 13.06 14.11 6.83
N LEU A 127 12.38 13.21 7.54
CA LEU A 127 12.90 12.62 8.77
C LEU A 127 14.15 11.75 8.56
N LEU A 128 14.25 11.03 7.43
CA LEU A 128 15.40 10.16 7.13
C LEU A 128 16.62 10.91 6.58
N ILE A 129 16.43 12.14 6.09
CA ILE A 129 17.48 13.01 5.57
C ILE A 129 17.97 13.98 6.65
N ALA A 130 17.05 14.55 7.42
CA ALA A 130 17.36 15.50 8.48
C ALA A 130 18.04 14.86 9.70
N TRP A 131 17.96 13.54 9.84
CA TRP A 131 18.52 12.74 10.93
C TRP A 131 19.23 11.48 10.38
#